data_AF-A0A3Q0DQA4-F1
#
_entry.id   AF-A0A3Q0DQA4-F1
#
_cell.length_a   1.000
_cell.length_b   1.000
_cell.length_c   1.000
_cell.angle_alpha   90.00
_cell.angle_beta   90.00
_cell.angle_gamma   90.00
#
_symmetry.space_group_name_H-M   'P 1'
#
loop_
_entity.id
_entity.type
_entity.pdbx_description
1 polymer ?
#
loop_
_entity_poly.entity_id
_entity_poly.type
_entity_poly.pdbx_seq_one_letter_code
_entity_poly.pdbx_strand_id
1 'polypeptide(L)'
;MGVPLSQYSEEDCAFLEEIRPDGHTVYRSEKHRLPVSLSNTRQRQLYKDRGFLPLSHFLPMLPVAPEESWHFGESDVLSAALETDSMDPFGFAKGDDVVKSPSFQK
;
A
#
# COMPACT_ATOMS: atom_id res chain seq x y z
N MET A 1 3.99 14.27 -20.68
CA MET A 1 3.84 12.80 -20.78
C MET A 1 2.50 12.47 -20.13
N GLY A 2 1.56 11.88 -20.87
CA GLY A 2 0.23 11.56 -20.34
C GLY A 2 0.30 10.41 -19.34
N VAL A 3 -0.45 10.52 -18.24
CA VAL A 3 -0.61 9.41 -17.29
C VAL A 3 -1.35 8.29 -18.02
N PRO A 4 -0.81 7.06 -18.07
CA PRO A 4 -1.51 5.95 -18.71
C PRO A 4 -2.82 5.69 -17.96
N LEU A 5 -3.94 5.68 -18.67
CA LEU A 5 -5.22 5.25 -18.13
C LEU A 5 -5.10 3.78 -17.73
N SER A 6 -5.24 3.49 -16.44
CA SER A 6 -5.33 2.12 -15.94
C SER A 6 -6.68 1.54 -16.36
N GLN A 7 -6.72 0.94 -17.55
CA GLN A 7 -7.93 0.33 -18.09
C GLN A 7 -7.98 -1.15 -17.70
N TYR A 8 -9.14 -1.57 -17.21
CA TYR A 8 -9.43 -2.97 -16.97
C TYR A 8 -9.72 -3.67 -18.30
N SER A 9 -9.13 -4.85 -18.50
CA SER A 9 -9.52 -5.79 -19.55
C SER A 9 -9.83 -7.14 -18.92
N GLU A 10 -11.00 -7.70 -19.20
CA GLU A 10 -11.42 -8.98 -18.61
C GLU A 10 -10.42 -10.10 -18.91
N GLU A 11 -9.90 -10.13 -20.14
CA GLU A 11 -8.98 -11.16 -20.60
C GLU A 11 -7.62 -11.20 -19.87
N ASP A 12 -7.16 -10.08 -19.33
CA ASP A 12 -5.85 -9.97 -18.64
C ASP A 12 -5.99 -9.64 -17.15
N CYS A 13 -7.16 -9.19 -16.69
CA CYS A 13 -7.40 -8.75 -15.32
C CYS A 13 -8.44 -9.60 -14.56
N ALA A 14 -9.17 -10.51 -15.23
CA ALA A 14 -10.03 -11.50 -14.58
C ALA A 14 -9.32 -12.85 -14.41
N PHE A 15 -9.47 -13.46 -13.25
CA PHE A 15 -8.84 -14.73 -12.91
C PHE A 15 -9.85 -15.68 -12.27
N LEU A 16 -9.76 -16.96 -12.61
CA LEU A 16 -10.50 -18.02 -11.95
C LEU A 16 -9.88 -18.30 -10.59
N GLU A 17 -10.71 -18.27 -9.55
CA GLU A 17 -10.32 -18.56 -8.17
C GLU A 17 -10.46 -20.06 -7.86
N GLU A 18 -9.35 -20.70 -7.48
CA GLU A 18 -9.30 -22.13 -7.13
C GLU A 18 -8.76 -22.31 -5.71
N ILE A 19 -9.55 -22.90 -4.82
CA ILE A 19 -9.10 -23.28 -3.47
C ILE A 19 -8.41 -24.64 -3.56
N ARG A 20 -7.13 -24.69 -3.16
CA ARG A 20 -6.30 -25.89 -3.20
C ARG A 20 -6.49 -26.73 -1.92
N PRO A 21 -6.16 -28.03 -1.95
CA PRO A 21 -6.29 -28.91 -0.77
C PRO A 21 -5.44 -28.47 0.44
N ASP A 22 -4.43 -27.64 0.22
CA ASP A 22 -3.57 -27.05 1.26
C ASP A 22 -4.20 -25.80 1.91
N GLY A 23 -5.44 -25.45 1.56
CA GLY A 23 -6.18 -24.29 2.08
C GLY A 23 -5.75 -22.96 1.46
N HIS A 24 -4.83 -22.94 0.50
CA HIS A 24 -4.43 -21.72 -0.21
C HIS A 24 -5.28 -21.53 -1.46
N THR A 25 -5.36 -20.29 -1.91
CA THR A 25 -6.05 -19.90 -3.14
C THR A 25 -5.06 -19.69 -4.27
N VAL A 26 -5.39 -20.18 -5.45
CA VAL A 26 -4.66 -19.94 -6.70
C VAL A 26 -5.58 -19.20 -7.67
N TYR A 27 -5.08 -18.12 -8.27
CA TYR A 27 -5.80 -17.33 -9.26
C TYR A 27 -5.26 -17.63 -10.66
N ARG A 28 -6.07 -18.16 -11.58
CA ARG A 28 -5.63 -18.57 -12.92
C ARG A 28 -6.19 -17.67 -14.02
N SER A 29 -5.32 -17.25 -14.93
CA SER A 29 -5.76 -16.61 -16.18
C SER A 29 -6.15 -17.67 -17.21
N GLU A 30 -7.35 -17.55 -17.78
CA GLU A 30 -7.80 -18.41 -18.87
C GLU A 30 -7.01 -18.17 -20.16
N LYS A 31 -6.76 -16.89 -20.48
CA LYS A 31 -6.00 -16.46 -21.67
C LYS A 31 -4.55 -16.97 -21.62
N HIS A 32 -3.84 -16.71 -20.52
CA HIS A 32 -2.41 -17.01 -20.41
C HIS A 32 -2.11 -18.44 -19.97
N ARG A 33 -3.13 -19.18 -19.50
CA ARG A 33 -2.99 -20.53 -18.95
C ARG A 33 -1.97 -20.63 -17.80
N LEU A 34 -1.75 -19.52 -17.09
CA LEU A 34 -0.79 -19.39 -16.00
C LEU A 34 -1.48 -18.82 -14.75
N PRO A 35 -1.04 -19.23 -13.55
CA PRO A 35 -1.50 -18.61 -12.32
C PRO A 35 -0.83 -17.25 -12.10
N VAL A 36 -1.51 -16.38 -11.36
CA VAL A 36 -0.90 -15.21 -10.73
C VAL A 36 0.25 -15.69 -9.84
N SER A 37 1.39 -15.00 -9.93
CA SER A 37 2.60 -15.39 -9.21
C SER A 37 3.48 -14.19 -8.96
N LEU A 38 4.08 -14.12 -7.77
CA LEU A 38 5.09 -13.13 -7.40
C LEU A 38 6.51 -13.55 -7.80
N SER A 39 6.66 -14.59 -8.62
CA SER A 39 7.95 -15.01 -9.17
C SER A 39 8.56 -13.93 -10.06
N ASN A 40 9.87 -13.71 -9.90
CA ASN A 40 10.65 -12.87 -10.81
C ASN A 40 10.90 -13.58 -12.16
N THR A 41 11.48 -12.86 -13.12
CA THR A 41 11.77 -13.38 -14.47
C THR A 41 12.63 -14.64 -14.45
N ARG A 42 13.63 -14.71 -13.57
CA ARG A 42 14.52 -15.87 -13.46
C ARG A 42 13.78 -17.10 -12.93
N GLN A 43 12.94 -16.93 -11.91
CA GLN A 43 12.09 -17.99 -11.36
C GLN A 43 11.09 -18.47 -12.42
N ARG A 44 10.45 -17.56 -13.15
CA ARG A 44 9.51 -17.92 -14.23
C ARG A 44 10.17 -18.74 -15.33
N GLN A 45 11.39 -18.38 -15.74
CA GLN A 45 12.16 -19.16 -16.71
C GLN A 45 12.52 -20.55 -16.20
N LEU A 46 12.99 -20.66 -14.94
CA LEU A 46 13.39 -21.93 -14.34
C LEU A 46 12.23 -22.92 -14.17
N TYR A 47 11.01 -22.42 -14.04
CA TYR A 47 9.81 -23.20 -13.75
C TYR A 47 8.82 -23.33 -14.92
N LYS A 48 9.15 -22.75 -16.09
CA LYS A 48 8.26 -22.72 -17.28
C LYS A 48 7.70 -24.11 -17.65
N ASP A 49 8.52 -25.15 -17.55
CA ASP A 49 8.14 -26.51 -17.97
C ASP A 49 7.84 -27.45 -16.80
N ARG A 50 7.78 -26.91 -15.57
CA ARG A 50 7.58 -27.71 -14.34
C ARG A 50 6.10 -27.87 -13.96
N GLY A 51 5.19 -27.20 -14.69
CA GLY A 51 3.75 -27.27 -14.45
C GLY A 51 3.25 -26.48 -13.22
N PHE A 52 4.14 -25.78 -12.52
CA PHE A 52 3.77 -24.88 -11.42
C PHE A 52 4.71 -23.66 -11.39
N LEU A 53 4.22 -22.55 -10.83
CA LEU A 53 5.01 -21.35 -10.58
C LEU A 53 5.21 -21.15 -9.08
N PRO A 54 6.44 -20.83 -8.60
CA PRO A 54 6.65 -20.46 -7.21
C PRO A 54 5.81 -19.23 -6.82
N LEU A 55 5.50 -19.08 -5.52
CA LEU A 55 4.80 -17.91 -5.00
C LEU A 55 3.47 -17.63 -5.73
N SER A 56 2.70 -18.68 -6.01
CA SER A 56 1.39 -18.63 -6.69
C SER A 56 0.21 -19.06 -5.82
N HIS A 57 0.49 -19.55 -4.61
CA HIS A 57 -0.50 -19.93 -3.61
C HIS A 57 -0.60 -18.78 -2.61
N PHE A 58 -1.80 -18.21 -2.46
CA PHE A 58 -2.06 -17.05 -1.62
C PHE A 58 -3.00 -17.45 -0.47
N LEU A 59 -2.80 -16.83 0.68
CA LEU A 59 -3.69 -16.94 1.83
C LEU A 59 -4.38 -15.58 2.02
N PRO A 60 -5.68 -15.44 1.72
CA PRO A 60 -6.39 -14.18 1.91
C PRO A 60 -6.36 -13.76 3.39
N MET A 61 -5.73 -12.63 3.67
CA MET A 61 -5.66 -12.07 5.02
C MET A 61 -6.64 -10.89 5.12
N LEU A 62 -7.37 -10.83 6.24
CA LEU A 62 -8.16 -9.65 6.57
C LEU A 62 -7.21 -8.47 6.86
N PRO A 63 -7.56 -7.24 6.46
CA PRO A 63 -6.76 -6.07 6.77
C PRO A 63 -6.67 -5.89 8.29
N VAL A 64 -5.47 -5.61 8.79
CA VAL A 64 -5.22 -5.39 10.23
C VAL A 64 -5.59 -3.96 10.66
N ALA A 65 -5.56 -3.00 9.72
CA ALA A 65 -5.85 -1.59 9.96
C ALA A 65 -7.25 -1.21 9.45
N PRO A 66 -7.96 -0.26 10.12
CA PRO A 66 -9.24 0.26 9.66
C PRO A 66 -9.16 0.84 8.24
N GLU A 67 -10.22 0.71 7.45
CA GLU A 67 -10.27 1.14 6.03
C GLU A 67 -9.96 2.63 5.80
N GLU A 68 -10.07 3.46 6.83
CA GLU A 68 -9.84 4.91 6.77
C GLU A 68 -8.36 5.28 6.55
N SER A 69 -7.40 4.40 6.87
CA SER A 69 -5.96 4.69 6.68
C SER A 69 -5.43 4.43 5.27
N TRP A 70 -6.26 3.91 4.36
CA TRP A 70 -5.86 3.52 3.00
C TRP A 70 -6.00 4.65 1.98
N HIS A 71 -6.61 5.77 2.39
CA HIS A 71 -6.42 7.04 1.72
C HIS A 71 -5.00 7.52 1.99
N PHE A 72 -4.04 6.99 1.24
CA PHE A 72 -2.78 7.69 0.98
C PHE A 72 -3.07 8.89 0.05
N GLY A 73 -4.03 9.73 0.45
CA GLY A 73 -4.08 11.11 0.02
C GLY A 73 -2.83 11.74 0.58
N GLU A 74 -2.00 12.25 -0.33
CA GLU A 74 -0.85 13.11 -0.10
C GLU A 74 -0.82 13.61 1.34
N SER A 75 0.16 13.14 2.11
CA SER A 75 0.45 13.70 3.42
C SER A 75 0.69 15.21 3.22
N ASP A 76 -0.37 16.00 3.39
CA ASP A 76 -0.35 17.45 3.44
C ASP A 76 0.51 17.95 4.62
N VAL A 77 0.97 17.01 5.45
CA VAL A 77 1.98 17.19 6.50
C VAL A 77 3.32 17.72 5.97
N LEU A 78 3.62 17.54 4.67
CA LEU A 78 4.81 18.14 4.02
C LEU A 78 4.52 19.50 3.36
N SER A 79 3.25 19.88 3.16
CA SER A 79 2.85 21.16 2.55
C SER A 79 2.61 22.26 3.59
N ALA A 80 2.69 21.95 4.88
CA ALA A 80 2.85 22.95 5.92
C ALA A 80 4.24 23.59 5.76
N ALA A 81 4.37 24.47 4.78
CA ALA A 81 5.46 25.42 4.67
C ALA A 81 5.54 26.10 6.03
N LEU A 82 6.58 25.76 6.81
CA LEU A 82 6.85 26.46 8.07
C LEU A 82 6.84 27.94 7.74
N GLU A 83 5.91 28.70 8.32
CA GLU A 83 5.82 30.14 8.16
C GLU A 83 7.08 30.73 8.79
N THR A 84 8.19 30.75 8.04
CA THR A 84 9.52 31.16 8.51
C THR A 84 9.61 32.65 8.84
N ASP A 85 8.58 33.42 8.49
CA ASP A 85 8.38 34.82 8.84
C ASP A 85 7.44 35.00 10.06
N SER A 86 6.97 33.90 10.66
CA SER A 86 6.24 33.95 11.93
C SER A 86 7.24 34.03 13.09
N MET A 87 6.93 34.86 14.08
CA MET A 87 7.66 34.91 15.36
C MET A 87 7.52 33.62 16.19
N ASP A 88 6.59 32.75 15.81
CA ASP A 88 6.37 31.44 16.41
C ASP A 88 6.00 30.41 15.31
N PRO A 89 7.00 29.92 14.56
CA PRO A 89 6.79 29.03 13.41
C PRO A 89 6.35 27.62 13.82
N PHE A 90 6.35 27.31 15.12
CA PHE A 90 5.97 26.01 15.67
C PHE A 90 4.68 26.08 16.51
N GLY A 91 4.07 27.26 16.67
CA GLY A 91 2.78 27.45 17.32
C GLY A 91 2.77 27.26 18.84
N PHE A 92 3.92 27.36 19.52
CA PHE A 92 4.02 27.19 20.98
C PHE A 92 3.29 28.29 21.77
N ALA A 93 3.11 29.48 21.20
CA ALA A 93 2.48 30.63 21.84
C ALA A 93 0.95 30.66 21.69
N LYS A 94 0.36 29.77 20.87
CA LYS A 94 -1.10 29.66 20.68
C LYS A 94 -1.77 28.69 21.65
N GLY A 95 -0.99 27.96 22.46
CA GLY A 95 -1.54 27.13 23.53
C GLY A 95 -1.87 27.98 24.75
N ASP A 96 -3.12 27.92 25.22
CA ASP A 96 -3.62 28.53 26.47
C ASP A 96 -2.93 27.99 27.75
N ASP A 97 -1.76 27.36 27.65
CA ASP A 97 -0.96 26.98 28.80
C ASP A 97 0.09 28.05 29.04
N VAL A 98 -0.28 29.05 29.85
CA VAL A 98 0.62 30.09 30.36
C VAL A 98 1.75 29.40 31.11
N VAL A 99 2.87 29.18 30.43
CA VAL A 99 4.08 28.61 31.03
C VAL A 99 4.63 29.61 32.04
N LYS A 100 4.23 29.50 33.30
CA LYS A 100 4.69 30.39 34.36
C LYS A 100 6.14 30.09 34.69
N SER A 101 7.01 31.07 34.47
CA SER A 101 8.40 30.98 34.88
C SER A 101 8.49 30.79 36.41
N PRO A 102 9.27 29.80 36.91
CA PRO A 102 9.41 29.54 38.36
C PRO A 102 9.97 30.73 39.16
N SER A 103 10.57 31.71 38.48
CA SER A 103 11.18 32.91 39.05
C SER A 103 10.18 33.96 39.58
N PHE A 104 8.88 33.81 39.33
CA PHE A 104 7.83 34.71 39.85
C PHE A 104 7.06 34.14 41.06
N GLN A 105 7.62 33.16 41.75
CA GLN A 105 7.16 32.81 43.09
C GLN A 105 8.03 33.50 44.15
N LYS A 106 7.74 34.78 44.43
CA LYS A 106 7.97 35.42 45.73
C LYS A 106 7.08 36.64 45.92
#